data_AF-A0AAV1TGJ4-F1
#
_entry.id   AF-A0AAV1TGJ4-F1
#
_cell.length_a   1.000
_cell.length_b   1.000
_cell.length_c   1.000
_cell.angle_alpha   90.00
_cell.angle_beta   90.00
_cell.angle_gamma   90.00
#
_symmetry.space_group_name_H-M   'P 1'
#
loop_
_entity.id
_entity.type
_entity.pdbx_description
1 polymer ?
#
loop_
_entity_poly.entity_id
_entity_poly.type
_entity_poly.pdbx_seq_one_letter_code
_entity_poly.pdbx_strand_id
1 'polypeptide(L)'
;MSTRYVSVPDEEAKPHPLRVEVKNYSGKEGENLILWIREIEMAMRSGLITLEHQQVSLAISKLDGRAREWALTCSTSVDIAFPTWESLKSQLAQVFSPPNQAYRVRSRFLSTRQGKNELSDYVQELRTLMAAMQSDPLPEAVHVTIFMEGLRTGIARTEVFRVHPSTFKKAARIALNAEHNFKSARLGRNGYNPRL
;
A
#
# COMPACT_ATOMS: atom_id res chain seq x y z
N MET A 1 56.80 -20.89 -19.48
CA MET A 1 55.44 -21.03 -20.05
C MET A 1 54.45 -20.63 -18.96
N SER A 2 53.80 -19.47 -19.09
CA SER A 2 52.80 -18.99 -18.12
C SER A 2 51.43 -19.05 -18.78
N THR A 3 50.60 -19.98 -18.31
CA THR A 3 49.22 -20.17 -18.77
C THR A 3 48.39 -18.99 -18.29
N ARG A 4 47.99 -18.13 -19.22
CA ARG A 4 46.95 -17.11 -18.98
C ARG A 4 45.64 -17.84 -18.72
N TYR A 5 45.15 -17.78 -17.48
CA TYR A 5 43.74 -18.02 -17.19
C TYR A 5 42.93 -16.95 -17.92
N VAL A 6 42.15 -17.35 -18.92
CA VAL A 6 41.12 -16.50 -19.51
C VAL A 6 39.89 -16.68 -18.63
N SER A 7 39.57 -15.67 -17.84
CA SER A 7 38.29 -15.60 -17.14
C SER A 7 37.18 -15.54 -18.18
N VAL A 8 36.38 -16.59 -18.27
CA VAL A 8 35.10 -16.56 -18.98
C VAL A 8 34.26 -15.50 -18.26
N PRO A 9 33.69 -14.50 -18.96
CA PRO A 9 32.77 -13.58 -18.33
C PRO A 9 31.58 -14.40 -17.81
N ASP A 10 31.25 -14.21 -16.54
CA ASP A 10 30.04 -14.73 -15.93
C ASP A 10 28.88 -14.32 -16.83
N GLU A 11 28.20 -15.28 -17.48
CA GLU A 11 26.98 -14.99 -18.22
C GLU A 11 26.01 -14.39 -17.20
N GLU A 12 25.77 -13.07 -17.29
CA GLU A 12 24.76 -12.40 -16.48
C GLU A 12 23.46 -13.20 -16.59
N ALA A 13 23.10 -13.89 -15.50
CA ALA A 13 21.95 -14.78 -15.47
C ALA A 13 20.72 -13.99 -15.91
N LYS A 14 20.18 -14.32 -17.10
CA LYS A 14 19.01 -13.62 -17.65
C LYS A 14 17.89 -13.68 -16.60
N PRO A 15 17.29 -12.54 -16.25
CA PRO A 15 16.24 -12.52 -15.24
C PRO A 15 15.05 -13.34 -15.74
N HIS A 16 14.57 -14.24 -14.89
CA HIS A 16 13.45 -15.12 -15.20
C HIS A 16 12.15 -14.46 -14.74
N PRO A 17 11.10 -14.39 -15.59
CA PRO A 17 9.80 -13.87 -15.20
C PRO A 17 9.21 -14.64 -14.00
N LEU A 18 8.79 -13.90 -12.99
CA LEU A 18 8.07 -14.44 -11.84
C LEU A 18 6.56 -14.27 -12.05
N ARG A 19 5.82 -15.35 -11.82
CA ARG A 19 4.35 -15.32 -11.84
C ARG A 19 3.83 -14.80 -10.50
N VAL A 20 3.41 -13.55 -10.49
CA VAL A 20 2.75 -12.93 -9.33
C VAL A 20 1.24 -13.10 -9.49
N GLU A 21 0.58 -13.64 -8.46
CA GLU A 21 -0.87 -13.70 -8.41
C GLU A 21 -1.43 -12.33 -8.00
N VAL A 22 -2.32 -11.79 -8.83
CA VAL A 22 -3.04 -10.54 -8.57
C VAL A 22 -4.52 -10.86 -8.40
N LYS A 23 -5.13 -10.25 -7.38
CA LYS A 23 -6.57 -10.36 -7.12
C LYS A 23 -7.36 -9.70 -8.25
N ASN A 24 -8.57 -10.21 -8.47
CA ASN A 24 -9.46 -9.57 -9.43
C ASN A 24 -10.03 -8.27 -8.85
N TYR A 25 -10.26 -7.29 -9.72
CA TYR A 25 -10.95 -6.05 -9.38
C TYR A 25 -12.34 -6.04 -10.02
N SER A 26 -13.39 -5.93 -9.21
CA SER A 26 -14.77 -6.01 -9.69
C SER A 26 -15.44 -4.67 -9.93
N GLY A 27 -14.83 -3.58 -9.42
CA GLY A 27 -15.38 -2.22 -9.50
C GLY A 27 -16.49 -1.97 -8.46
N LYS A 28 -16.49 -2.73 -7.35
CA LYS A 28 -17.47 -2.58 -6.27
C LYS A 28 -17.07 -1.47 -5.29
N GLU A 29 -18.07 -0.87 -4.65
CA GLU A 29 -17.82 0.09 -3.59
C GLU A 29 -17.04 -0.57 -2.44
N GLY A 30 -15.98 0.10 -1.99
CA GLY A 30 -15.08 -0.41 -0.95
C GLY A 30 -13.83 -1.14 -1.47
N GLU A 31 -13.80 -1.54 -2.75
CA GLU A 31 -12.55 -2.00 -3.36
C GLU A 31 -11.56 -0.85 -3.54
N ASN A 32 -10.26 -1.12 -3.37
CA ASN A 32 -9.22 -0.10 -3.46
C ASN A 32 -8.49 -0.20 -4.80
N LEU A 33 -8.99 0.56 -5.79
CA LEU A 33 -8.42 0.62 -7.14
C LEU A 33 -6.91 0.95 -7.13
N ILE A 34 -6.46 1.83 -6.23
CA ILE A 34 -5.04 2.24 -6.14
C ILE A 34 -4.15 1.07 -5.71
N LEU A 35 -4.59 0.28 -4.73
CA LEU A 35 -3.84 -0.91 -4.32
C LEU A 35 -3.83 -1.97 -5.43
N TRP A 36 -4.96 -2.18 -6.11
CA TRP A 36 -5.02 -3.11 -7.23
C TRP A 36 -4.11 -2.70 -8.39
N ILE A 37 -4.10 -1.42 -8.78
CA ILE A 37 -3.18 -0.88 -9.80
C ILE A 37 -1.71 -1.18 -9.42
N ARG A 38 -1.34 -0.99 -8.15
CA ARG A 38 0.01 -1.31 -7.67
C ARG A 38 0.33 -2.80 -7.71
N GLU A 39 -0.63 -3.68 -7.38
CA GLU A 39 -0.46 -5.13 -7.51
C GLU A 39 -0.22 -5.54 -8.96
N ILE A 40 -0.96 -4.95 -9.91
CA ILE A 40 -0.76 -5.15 -11.34
C ILE A 40 0.63 -4.66 -11.78
N GLU A 41 1.06 -3.46 -11.38
CA GLU A 41 2.39 -2.94 -11.72
C GLU A 41 3.52 -3.78 -11.12
N MET A 42 3.31 -4.37 -9.94
CA MET A 42 4.25 -5.34 -9.37
C MET A 42 4.31 -6.60 -10.22
N ALA A 43 3.17 -7.15 -10.63
CA ALA A 43 3.12 -8.32 -11.49
C ALA A 43 3.76 -8.07 -12.87
N MET A 44 3.57 -6.89 -13.46
CA MET A 44 4.23 -6.49 -14.71
C MET A 44 5.75 -6.47 -14.56
N ARG A 45 6.26 -5.81 -13.50
CA ARG A 45 7.71 -5.75 -13.22
C ARG A 45 8.30 -7.13 -12.96
N SER A 46 7.63 -7.94 -12.15
CA SER A 46 8.05 -9.31 -11.85
C SER A 46 7.97 -10.25 -13.05
N GLY A 47 6.97 -10.08 -13.91
CA GLY A 47 6.79 -10.84 -15.15
C GLY A 47 7.59 -10.32 -16.34
N LEU A 48 8.38 -9.26 -16.17
CA LEU A 48 9.15 -8.59 -17.24
C LEU A 48 8.27 -8.14 -18.42
N ILE A 49 7.04 -7.72 -18.14
CA ILE A 49 6.06 -7.28 -19.14
C ILE A 49 6.31 -5.81 -19.47
N THR A 50 6.85 -5.54 -20.66
CA THR A 50 7.23 -4.19 -21.11
C THR A 50 6.37 -3.65 -22.24
N LEU A 51 5.70 -4.51 -23.01
CA LEU A 51 4.88 -4.11 -24.15
C LEU A 51 3.51 -3.61 -23.67
N GLU A 52 3.11 -2.42 -24.11
CA GLU A 52 1.85 -1.75 -23.72
C GLU A 52 0.63 -2.66 -23.89
N HIS A 53 0.48 -3.32 -25.04
CA HIS A 53 -0.65 -4.22 -25.29
C HIS A 53 -0.68 -5.43 -24.34
N GLN A 54 0.48 -5.95 -23.91
CA GLN A 54 0.56 -7.04 -22.93
C GLN A 54 0.22 -6.54 -21.52
N GLN A 55 0.66 -5.33 -21.17
CA GLN A 55 0.31 -4.68 -19.91
C GLN A 55 -1.21 -4.48 -19.80
N VAL A 56 -1.82 -3.92 -20.84
CA VAL A 56 -3.27 -3.72 -20.95
C VAL A 56 -4.02 -5.06 -20.91
N SER A 57 -3.57 -6.05 -21.68
CA SER A 57 -4.18 -7.38 -21.70
C SER A 57 -4.13 -8.07 -20.33
N LEU A 58 -2.99 -8.00 -19.63
CA LEU A 58 -2.86 -8.52 -18.28
C LEU A 58 -3.84 -7.83 -17.33
N ALA A 59 -3.87 -6.49 -17.33
CA ALA A 59 -4.75 -5.73 -16.45
C ALA A 59 -6.23 -6.07 -16.68
N ILE A 60 -6.67 -6.13 -17.95
CA ILE A 60 -8.05 -6.48 -18.31
C ILE A 60 -8.38 -7.93 -17.94
N SER A 61 -7.43 -8.87 -18.06
CA SER A 61 -7.62 -10.25 -17.61
C SER A 61 -7.87 -10.38 -16.09
N LYS A 62 -7.53 -9.35 -15.32
CA LYS A 62 -7.71 -9.24 -13.87
C LYS A 62 -8.88 -8.35 -13.48
N LEU A 63 -9.66 -7.85 -14.45
CA LEU A 63 -10.95 -7.24 -14.19
C LEU A 63 -12.04 -8.32 -14.10
N ASP A 64 -13.01 -8.10 -13.23
CA ASP A 64 -14.19 -8.92 -13.09
C ASP A 64 -15.44 -8.05 -12.93
N GLY A 65 -16.63 -8.65 -12.90
CA GLY A 65 -17.90 -7.97 -12.69
C GLY A 65 -18.08 -6.71 -13.53
N ARG A 66 -18.42 -5.60 -12.87
CA ARG A 66 -18.71 -4.31 -13.53
C ARG A 66 -17.49 -3.73 -14.23
N ALA A 67 -16.30 -3.89 -13.64
CA ALA A 67 -15.07 -3.39 -14.23
C ALA A 67 -14.75 -4.09 -15.55
N ARG A 68 -14.97 -5.40 -15.62
CA ARG A 68 -14.78 -6.17 -16.87
C ARG A 68 -15.83 -5.83 -17.91
N GLU A 69 -17.10 -5.75 -17.53
CA GLU A 69 -18.19 -5.38 -18.44
C GLU A 69 -17.95 -4.00 -19.06
N TRP A 70 -17.56 -3.02 -18.24
CA TRP A 70 -17.17 -1.69 -18.70
C TRP A 70 -16.01 -1.75 -19.70
N ALA A 71 -14.90 -2.42 -19.36
CA ALA A 71 -13.73 -2.46 -20.22
C ALA A 71 -14.02 -3.09 -21.59
N LEU A 72 -14.87 -4.12 -21.64
CA LEU A 72 -15.23 -4.80 -22.88
C LEU A 72 -16.30 -4.05 -23.71
N THR A 73 -16.98 -3.07 -23.12
CA THR A 73 -18.01 -2.27 -23.80
C THR A 73 -17.54 -0.87 -24.20
N CYS A 74 -16.33 -0.45 -23.78
CA CYS A 74 -15.76 0.86 -24.11
C CYS A 74 -15.53 1.10 -25.61
N SER A 75 -15.24 0.07 -26.40
CA SER A 75 -15.01 0.19 -27.85
C SER A 75 -15.16 -1.16 -28.55
N THR A 76 -15.07 -1.15 -29.89
CA THR A 76 -15.06 -2.36 -30.73
C THR A 76 -13.80 -3.21 -30.53
N SER A 77 -12.69 -2.61 -30.07
CA SER A 77 -11.47 -3.31 -29.70
C SER A 77 -10.83 -2.68 -28.45
N VAL A 78 -10.31 -3.55 -27.59
CA VAL A 78 -9.55 -3.19 -26.39
C VAL A 78 -8.33 -2.33 -26.74
N ASP A 79 -7.61 -2.66 -27.80
CA ASP A 79 -6.38 -1.95 -28.21
C ASP A 79 -6.67 -0.49 -28.63
N ILE A 80 -7.88 -0.23 -29.13
CA ILE A 80 -8.33 1.12 -29.52
C ILE A 80 -8.80 1.89 -28.29
N ALA A 81 -9.57 1.26 -27.40
CA ALA A 81 -10.03 1.90 -26.16
C ALA A 81 -8.87 2.23 -25.21
N PHE A 82 -7.86 1.36 -25.16
CA PHE A 82 -6.79 1.40 -24.17
C PHE A 82 -5.42 1.17 -24.84
N PRO A 83 -4.87 2.18 -25.56
CA PRO A 83 -3.62 2.02 -26.30
C PRO A 83 -2.38 1.85 -25.39
N THR A 84 -2.48 2.28 -24.13
CA THR A 84 -1.39 2.21 -23.16
C THR A 84 -1.90 1.90 -21.75
N TRP A 85 -1.01 1.41 -20.89
CA TRP A 85 -1.30 1.20 -19.47
C TRP A 85 -1.74 2.49 -18.77
N GLU A 86 -1.10 3.62 -19.07
CA GLU A 86 -1.49 4.92 -18.50
C GLU A 86 -2.90 5.35 -18.92
N SER A 87 -3.28 5.10 -20.18
CA SER A 87 -4.65 5.37 -20.66
C SER A 87 -5.68 4.53 -19.90
N LEU A 88 -5.42 3.22 -19.73
CA LEU A 88 -6.30 2.33 -18.97
C LEU A 88 -6.41 2.77 -17.50
N LYS A 89 -5.29 3.08 -16.83
CA LYS A 89 -5.29 3.58 -15.44
C LYS A 89 -6.12 4.84 -15.28
N SER A 90 -5.93 5.81 -16.18
CA SER A 90 -6.65 7.09 -16.14
C SER A 90 -8.16 6.88 -16.28
N GLN A 91 -8.58 6.08 -17.26
CA GLN A 91 -9.99 5.79 -17.49
C GLN A 91 -10.62 4.97 -16.35
N LEU A 92 -9.91 3.95 -15.83
CA LEU A 92 -10.36 3.21 -14.64
C LEU A 92 -10.55 4.13 -13.44
N ALA A 93 -9.60 5.04 -13.20
CA ALA A 93 -9.69 6.00 -12.13
C ALA A 93 -10.88 6.94 -12.33
N GLN A 94 -11.14 7.40 -13.56
CA GLN A 94 -12.27 8.29 -13.85
C GLN A 94 -13.63 7.61 -13.65
N VAL A 95 -13.76 6.35 -14.04
CA VAL A 95 -15.05 5.63 -14.03
C VAL A 95 -15.35 5.01 -12.66
N PHE A 96 -14.34 4.49 -11.97
CA PHE A 96 -14.55 3.75 -10.72
C PHE A 96 -14.14 4.51 -9.45
N SER A 97 -13.54 5.69 -9.56
CA SER A 97 -13.38 6.54 -8.38
C SER A 97 -14.71 7.21 -8.04
N PRO A 98 -15.14 7.16 -6.77
CA PRO A 98 -16.25 7.97 -6.31
C PRO A 98 -16.02 9.46 -6.61
N PRO A 99 -17.07 10.26 -6.84
CA PRO A 99 -16.96 11.71 -6.91
C PRO A 99 -16.21 12.24 -5.68
N ASN A 100 -15.33 13.21 -5.90
CA ASN A 100 -14.54 13.84 -4.84
C ASN A 100 -13.66 12.85 -4.04
N GLN A 101 -13.21 11.74 -4.63
CA GLN A 101 -12.41 10.72 -3.94
C GLN A 101 -11.19 11.31 -3.21
N ALA A 102 -10.45 12.24 -3.84
CA ALA A 102 -9.32 12.92 -3.22
C ALA A 102 -9.72 13.65 -1.92
N TYR A 103 -10.85 14.36 -1.95
CA TYR A 103 -11.42 15.02 -0.77
C TYR A 103 -11.86 13.99 0.28
N ARG A 104 -12.53 12.90 -0.13
CA ARG A 104 -13.00 11.85 0.80
C ARG A 104 -11.84 11.19 1.54
N VAL A 105 -10.76 10.85 0.83
CA VAL A 105 -9.55 10.27 1.44
C VAL A 105 -8.89 11.25 2.39
N ARG A 106 -8.72 12.52 1.98
CA ARG A 106 -8.15 13.58 2.85
C ARG A 106 -9.01 13.81 4.10
N SER A 107 -10.31 13.98 3.93
CA SER A 107 -11.26 14.17 5.04
C SER A 107 -11.21 13.00 6.01
N ARG A 108 -11.24 11.76 5.49
CA ARG A 108 -11.09 10.55 6.30
C ARG A 108 -9.77 10.59 7.07
N PHE A 109 -8.64 10.79 6.41
CA PHE A 109 -7.32 10.89 7.03
C PHE A 109 -7.27 11.87 8.19
N LEU A 110 -7.76 13.11 8.00
CA LEU A 110 -7.77 14.16 9.02
C LEU A 110 -8.67 13.79 10.22
N SER A 111 -9.74 13.04 9.97
CA SER A 111 -10.69 12.60 11.00
C SER A 111 -10.31 11.28 11.68
N THR A 112 -9.38 10.49 11.13
CA THR A 112 -9.03 9.17 11.67
C THR A 112 -8.49 9.29 13.10
N ARG A 113 -8.98 8.43 13.99
CA ARG A 113 -8.53 8.31 15.38
C ARG A 113 -8.37 6.83 15.71
N GLN A 114 -7.46 6.50 16.61
CA GLN A 114 -7.26 5.13 17.07
C GLN A 114 -8.52 4.56 17.74
N GLY A 115 -9.20 5.37 18.55
CA GLY A 115 -10.40 4.94 19.28
C GLY A 115 -10.17 3.66 20.08
N LYS A 116 -11.02 2.65 19.84
CA LYS A 116 -10.95 1.33 20.48
C LYS A 116 -10.11 0.30 19.70
N ASN A 117 -9.64 0.64 18.50
CA ASN A 117 -8.91 -0.29 17.63
C ASN A 117 -7.52 -0.60 18.18
N GLU A 118 -6.95 -1.73 17.79
CA GLU A 118 -5.54 -2.02 18.06
C GLU A 118 -4.65 -0.96 17.39
N LEU A 119 -3.50 -0.67 18.01
CA LEU A 119 -2.58 0.34 17.49
C LEU A 119 -2.07 -0.02 16.09
N SER A 120 -1.87 -1.32 15.82
CA SER A 120 -1.48 -1.83 14.50
C SER A 120 -2.50 -1.48 13.41
N ASP A 121 -3.80 -1.63 13.71
CA ASP A 121 -4.88 -1.42 12.75
C ASP A 121 -5.02 0.06 12.42
N TYR A 122 -4.95 0.92 13.43
CA TYR A 122 -4.94 2.37 13.26
C TYR A 122 -3.74 2.84 12.42
N VAL A 123 -2.54 2.34 12.72
CA VAL A 123 -1.33 2.65 11.93
C VAL A 123 -1.50 2.19 10.48
N GLN A 124 -2.08 1.00 10.28
CA GLN A 124 -2.30 0.46 8.94
C GLN A 124 -3.35 1.25 8.16
N GLU A 125 -4.44 1.68 8.79
CA GLU A 125 -5.45 2.53 8.17
C GLU A 125 -4.84 3.85 7.69
N LEU A 126 -4.05 4.52 8.53
CA LEU A 126 -3.36 5.76 8.13
C LEU A 126 -2.40 5.53 6.96
N ARG A 127 -1.64 4.42 6.96
CA ARG A 127 -0.76 4.07 5.81
C ARG A 127 -1.55 3.89 4.53
N THR A 128 -2.68 3.21 4.59
CA THR A 128 -3.56 3.01 3.42
C THR A 128 -4.10 4.34 2.90
N LEU A 129 -4.50 5.25 3.79
CA LEU A 129 -4.98 6.58 3.40
C LEU A 129 -3.87 7.45 2.81
N MET A 130 -2.66 7.46 3.40
CA MET A 130 -1.49 8.15 2.84
C MET A 130 -1.12 7.60 1.46
N ALA A 131 -1.16 6.27 1.30
CA ALA A 131 -0.92 5.62 0.03
C ALA A 131 -1.91 6.03 -1.05
N ALA A 132 -3.19 6.23 -0.70
CA ALA A 132 -4.22 6.69 -1.62
C ALA A 132 -4.06 8.17 -2.02
N MET A 133 -3.25 8.95 -1.29
CA MET A 133 -2.92 10.35 -1.61
C MET A 133 -1.55 10.51 -2.28
N GLN A 134 -0.92 9.44 -2.77
CA GLN A 134 0.47 9.51 -3.26
C GLN A 134 0.68 10.52 -4.41
N SER A 135 -0.32 10.75 -5.25
CA SER A 135 -0.25 11.73 -6.33
C SER A 135 -0.30 13.19 -5.85
N ASP A 136 -0.80 13.42 -4.64
CA ASP A 136 -0.97 14.75 -4.03
C ASP A 136 -0.85 14.64 -2.49
N PRO A 137 0.36 14.33 -1.99
CA PRO A 137 0.57 13.98 -0.60
C PRO A 137 0.46 15.20 0.32
N LEU A 138 0.01 14.98 1.55
CA LEU A 138 0.05 16.03 2.57
C LEU A 138 1.49 16.21 3.09
N PRO A 139 1.85 17.40 3.62
CA PRO A 139 3.13 17.60 4.28
C PRO A 139 3.34 16.61 5.43
N GLU A 140 4.57 16.13 5.61
CA GLU A 140 4.88 15.12 6.63
C GLU A 140 4.50 15.57 8.05
N ALA A 141 4.60 16.87 8.34
CA ALA A 141 4.16 17.45 9.60
C ALA A 141 2.67 17.17 9.87
N VAL A 142 1.81 17.25 8.85
CA VAL A 142 0.38 16.92 8.97
C VAL A 142 0.20 15.44 9.28
N HIS A 143 0.97 14.55 8.63
CA HIS A 143 0.90 13.11 8.92
C HIS A 143 1.24 12.80 10.38
N VAL A 144 2.30 13.42 10.89
CA VAL A 144 2.75 13.28 12.28
C VAL A 144 1.70 13.82 13.24
N THR A 145 1.21 15.04 13.02
CA THR A 145 0.21 15.68 13.88
C THR A 145 -1.07 14.85 13.95
N ILE A 146 -1.62 14.42 12.81
CA ILE A 146 -2.82 13.57 12.79
C ILE A 146 -2.58 12.26 13.52
N PHE A 147 -1.43 11.61 13.30
CA PHE A 147 -1.10 10.38 14.00
C PHE A 147 -1.07 10.59 15.52
N MET A 148 -0.28 11.57 15.98
CA MET A 148 -0.10 11.89 17.39
C MET A 148 -1.42 12.27 18.06
N GLU A 149 -2.20 13.16 17.44
CA GLU A 149 -3.48 13.60 17.98
C GLU A 149 -4.52 12.49 17.97
N GLY A 150 -4.44 11.56 17.02
CA GLY A 150 -5.36 10.43 16.95
C GLY A 150 -5.03 9.24 17.83
N LEU A 151 -3.85 9.20 18.46
CA LEU A 151 -3.53 8.15 19.44
C LEU A 151 -4.45 8.23 20.67
N ARG A 152 -4.91 7.07 21.14
CA ARG A 152 -5.63 6.98 22.42
C ARG A 152 -4.70 7.31 23.58
N THR A 153 -5.26 7.84 24.67
CA THR A 153 -4.50 8.08 25.89
C THR A 153 -3.87 6.78 26.41
N GLY A 154 -2.57 6.80 26.70
CA GLY A 154 -1.82 5.65 27.16
C GLY A 154 -0.33 5.76 26.85
N ILE A 155 0.42 4.69 27.14
CA ILE A 155 1.88 4.67 27.04
C ILE A 155 2.41 5.03 25.64
N ALA A 156 1.73 4.57 24.60
CA ALA A 156 2.11 4.86 23.22
C ALA A 156 2.01 6.36 22.91
N ARG A 157 0.92 7.03 23.33
CA ARG A 157 0.77 8.47 23.17
C ARG A 157 1.82 9.22 23.98
N THR A 158 2.01 8.86 25.25
CA THR A 158 3.02 9.49 26.12
C THR A 158 4.42 9.44 25.52
N GLU A 159 4.85 8.27 25.04
CA GLU A 159 6.20 8.11 24.47
C GLU A 159 6.38 8.88 23.16
N VAL A 160 5.38 8.90 22.28
CA VAL A 160 5.47 9.65 21.02
C VAL A 160 5.52 11.16 21.28
N PHE A 161 4.69 11.68 22.19
CA PHE A 161 4.73 13.09 22.59
C PHE A 161 6.05 13.45 23.27
N ARG A 162 6.61 12.58 24.11
CA ARG A 162 7.93 12.81 24.73
C ARG A 162 9.05 12.98 23.70
N VAL A 163 9.01 12.20 22.61
CA VAL A 163 10.08 12.16 21.60
C VAL A 163 9.89 13.21 20.50
N HIS A 164 8.67 13.67 20.24
CA HIS A 164 8.33 14.59 19.14
C HIS A 164 8.99 14.21 17.79
N PRO A 165 8.67 13.03 17.23
CA PRO A 165 9.25 12.58 15.96
C PRO A 165 8.84 13.46 14.78
N SER A 166 9.74 13.65 13.82
CA SER A 166 9.49 14.47 12.61
C SER A 166 8.86 13.69 11.44
N THR A 167 8.69 12.37 11.56
CA THR A 167 8.11 11.53 10.50
C THR A 167 7.09 10.55 11.06
N PHE A 168 6.05 10.26 10.26
CA PHE A 168 5.02 9.29 10.59
C PHE A 168 5.63 7.90 10.84
N LYS A 169 6.59 7.48 10.00
CA LYS A 169 7.28 6.18 10.15
C LYS A 169 7.98 6.07 11.51
N LYS A 170 8.67 7.12 11.96
CA LYS A 170 9.34 7.15 13.26
C LYS A 170 8.31 7.16 14.39
N ALA A 171 7.25 7.95 14.28
CA ALA A 171 6.17 8.04 15.26
C ALA A 171 5.46 6.68 15.46
N ALA A 172 5.07 6.02 14.37
CA ALA A 172 4.44 4.71 14.40
C ALA A 172 5.33 3.65 15.06
N ARG A 173 6.63 3.64 14.74
CA ARG A 173 7.60 2.73 15.37
C ARG A 173 7.70 2.94 16.88
N ILE A 174 7.79 4.19 17.34
CA ILE A 174 7.86 4.52 18.78
C ILE A 174 6.59 4.05 19.48
N ALA A 175 5.42 4.36 18.93
CA ALA A 175 4.14 3.98 19.49
C ALA A 175 4.00 2.45 19.64
N LEU A 176 4.31 1.70 18.57
CA LEU A 176 4.21 0.24 18.53
C LEU A 176 5.18 -0.41 19.53
N ASN A 177 6.42 0.08 19.60
CA ASN A 177 7.40 -0.42 20.55
C ASN A 177 6.98 -0.17 22.00
N ALA A 178 6.46 1.03 22.30
CA ALA A 178 5.98 1.37 23.64
C ALA A 178 4.82 0.48 24.08
N GLU A 179 3.84 0.24 23.20
CA GLU A 179 2.71 -0.64 23.50
C GLU A 179 3.16 -2.10 23.68
N HIS A 180 4.05 -2.60 22.83
CA HIS A 180 4.61 -3.94 22.96
C HIS A 180 5.34 -4.13 24.29
N ASN A 181 6.26 -3.21 24.64
CA ASN A 181 7.01 -3.27 25.89
C ASN A 181 6.09 -3.24 27.12
N PHE A 182 5.04 -2.41 27.08
CA PHE A 182 4.07 -2.32 28.17
C PHE A 182 3.24 -3.60 28.32
N LYS A 183 2.78 -4.19 27.21
CA LYS A 183 2.07 -5.48 27.22
C LYS A 183 2.98 -6.59 27.78
N SER A 184 4.23 -6.67 27.34
CA SER A 184 5.22 -7.65 27.80
C SER A 184 5.56 -7.51 29.30
N ALA A 185 5.72 -6.29 29.81
CA ALA A 185 5.98 -6.04 31.23
C ALA A 185 4.81 -6.45 32.15
N ARG A 186 3.56 -6.32 31.68
CA ARG A 186 2.38 -6.77 32.44
C ARG A 186 2.27 -8.29 32.50
N LEU A 187 2.58 -8.98 31.41
CA LEU A 187 2.58 -10.45 31.37
C LEU A 187 3.67 -11.03 32.29
N GLY A 188 4.85 -10.41 32.34
CA GLY A 188 5.93 -10.82 33.25
C GLY A 188 5.61 -10.65 34.74
N ARG A 189 4.77 -9.69 35.13
CA ARG A 189 4.33 -9.52 36.53
C ARG A 189 3.31 -10.54 37.00
N ASN A 190 2.46 -11.05 36.12
CA ASN A 190 1.43 -12.05 36.49
C ASN A 190 2.00 -13.47 36.71
N GLY A 191 3.29 -13.70 36.44
CA GLY A 191 3.98 -14.97 36.68
C GLY A 191 4.73 -15.07 38.02
N TYR A 192 4.75 -14.02 38.84
CA TYR A 192 5.44 -14.02 40.13
C TYR A 192 4.44 -14.19 41.28
N ASN A 193 4.40 -15.39 41.88
CA ASN A 193 3.68 -15.66 43.12
C ASN A 193 4.71 -15.85 44.26
N PRO A 194 5.10 -14.80 45.02
CA PRO A 194 6.15 -14.90 46.02
C PRO A 194 5.65 -15.47 47.35
N ARG A 195 5.04 -16.65 47.32
CA ARG A 195 4.72 -17.45 48.52
C ARG A 195 4.79 -18.95 48.22
N LEU A 196 6.00 -19.50 48.36
CA LEU A 196 6.27 -20.84 48.89
C LEU A 196 7.50 -20.73 49.79
#